data_AF-A0A413YG38-F1
#
_entry.id   AF-A0A413YG38-F1
#
_cell.length_a   1.000
_cell.length_b   1.000
_cell.length_c   1.000
_cell.angle_alpha   90.00
_cell.angle_beta   90.00
_cell.angle_gamma   90.00
#
_symmetry.space_group_name_H-M   'P 1'
#
loop_
_entity.id
_entity.type
_entity.pdbx_description
1 polymer ?
#
loop_
_entity_poly.entity_id
_entity_poly.type
_entity_poly.pdbx_seq_one_letter_code
_entity_poly.pdbx_strand_id
1 'polypeptide(L)'
;CMLSSDVSAAYDPLYPEVFEKKNTAYFGRGLVLNKYTGSRGKNGTSDANAEYVAKVRNVFDNNHVAFQTAELGKVDQGGGGTIAYVMANKAMSVIDSGVAVLSMHAPYEVTSKSDVYEVYRGYKAFLKDMK
;
A
#
# COMPACT_ATOMS: atom_id res chain seq x y z
N CYS A 1 -1.88 -15.68 6.74
CA CYS A 1 -1.58 -14.24 6.61
C CYS A 1 -2.05 -13.76 5.24
N MET A 2 -2.05 -12.46 4.94
CA MET A 2 -2.60 -11.91 3.68
C MET A 2 -2.00 -10.55 3.32
N LEU A 3 -1.79 -10.34 2.02
CA LEU A 3 -1.65 -9.02 1.41
C LEU A 3 -3.04 -8.56 0.94
N SER A 4 -3.61 -7.55 1.60
CA SER A 4 -4.87 -6.93 1.19
C SER A 4 -4.59 -6.00 0.02
N SER A 5 -4.95 -6.42 -1.19
CA SER A 5 -4.51 -5.75 -2.41
C SER A 5 -5.52 -4.69 -2.86
N ASP A 6 -5.12 -3.43 -2.82
CA ASP A 6 -5.89 -2.27 -3.29
C ASP A 6 -4.95 -1.15 -3.78
N VAL A 7 -5.49 -0.20 -4.56
CA VAL A 7 -4.72 0.91 -5.10
C VAL A 7 -4.41 1.98 -4.04
N SER A 8 -3.29 2.69 -4.22
CA SER A 8 -2.90 3.83 -3.36
C SER A 8 -2.82 5.12 -4.17
N ALA A 9 -3.04 6.27 -3.53
CA ALA A 9 -2.91 7.56 -4.21
C ALA A 9 -1.44 7.86 -4.50
N ALA A 10 -1.11 8.03 -5.78
CA ALA A 10 0.19 8.52 -6.22
C ALA A 10 0.30 10.02 -5.96
N TYR A 11 1.51 10.49 -5.64
CA TYR A 11 1.82 11.91 -5.51
C TYR A 11 1.50 12.65 -6.82
N ASP A 12 0.59 13.61 -6.75
CA ASP A 12 0.26 14.51 -7.86
C ASP A 12 0.99 15.86 -7.67
N PRO A 13 1.94 16.22 -8.55
CA PRO A 13 2.64 17.50 -8.49
C PRO A 13 1.73 18.73 -8.69
N LEU A 14 0.52 18.55 -9.23
CA LEU A 14 -0.46 19.63 -9.39
C LEU A 14 -1.23 19.93 -8.11
N TYR A 15 -1.29 18.97 -7.17
CA TYR A 15 -1.96 19.12 -5.87
C TYR A 15 -1.00 18.74 -4.72
N PRO A 16 0.21 19.33 -4.65
CA PRO A 16 1.22 18.93 -3.66
C PRO A 16 0.78 19.16 -2.21
N GLU A 17 -0.19 20.03 -1.99
CA GLU A 17 -0.73 20.40 -0.68
C GLU A 17 -1.52 19.29 0.01
N VAL A 18 -2.04 18.30 -0.72
CA VAL A 18 -2.81 17.20 -0.11
C VAL A 18 -1.94 16.01 0.35
N PHE A 19 -0.64 16.05 0.08
CA PHE A 19 0.29 14.95 0.32
C PHE A 19 1.40 15.27 1.34
N GLU A 20 1.74 14.32 2.20
CA GLU A 20 2.98 14.37 2.97
C GLU A 20 4.09 13.72 2.15
N LYS A 21 5.07 14.53 1.72
CA LYS A 21 6.02 14.14 0.67
C LYS A 21 6.89 12.93 1.04
N LYS A 22 7.13 12.66 2.32
CA LYS A 22 7.98 11.55 2.77
C LYS A 22 7.23 10.24 2.93
N ASN A 23 5.90 10.29 3.08
CA ASN A 23 5.02 9.14 3.29
C ASN A 23 3.93 9.03 2.22
N THR A 24 4.17 9.50 1.00
CA THR A 24 3.24 9.32 -0.14
C THR A 24 3.85 8.38 -1.16
N ALA A 25 3.00 7.62 -1.87
CA ALA A 25 3.45 6.76 -2.96
C ALA A 25 3.87 7.57 -4.19
N TYR A 26 4.96 7.18 -4.83
CA TYR A 26 5.39 7.76 -6.11
C TYR A 26 5.42 6.67 -7.19
N PHE A 27 5.16 7.07 -8.43
CA PHE A 27 5.37 6.17 -9.56
C PHE A 27 6.84 5.78 -9.71
N GLY A 28 7.06 4.56 -10.17
CA GLY A 28 8.39 4.03 -10.46
C GLY A 28 9.17 3.57 -9.23
N ARG A 29 8.53 3.52 -8.06
CA ARG A 29 9.15 3.08 -6.80
C ARG A 29 8.62 1.72 -6.31
N GLY A 30 7.91 1.01 -7.17
CA GLY A 30 7.48 -0.37 -6.95
C GLY A 30 6.20 -0.48 -6.13
N LEU A 31 5.98 -1.68 -5.57
CA LEU A 31 4.78 -2.05 -4.82
C LEU A 31 4.61 -1.12 -3.61
N VAL A 32 3.40 -0.62 -3.40
CA VAL A 32 3.06 0.24 -2.26
C VAL A 32 2.61 -0.64 -1.10
N LEU A 33 3.11 -0.37 0.10
CA LEU A 33 2.62 -0.93 1.36
C LEU A 33 2.01 0.18 2.22
N ASN A 34 0.77 -0.02 2.66
CA ASN A 34 0.13 0.86 3.64
C ASN A 34 -0.02 0.09 4.95
N LYS A 35 0.63 0.59 6.02
CA LYS A 35 0.48 -0.01 7.35
C LYS A 35 -0.93 0.22 7.91
N TYR A 36 -1.52 1.37 7.57
CA TYR A 36 -2.86 1.80 7.93
C TYR A 36 -3.38 2.78 6.87
N THR A 37 -4.70 2.87 6.71
CA THR A 37 -5.37 3.70 5.67
C THR A 37 -6.58 4.46 6.20
N GLY A 38 -6.76 4.51 7.52
CA GLY A 38 -7.97 5.06 8.16
C GLY A 38 -8.07 6.58 8.14
N SER A 39 -9.03 7.12 8.90
CA SER A 39 -9.27 8.57 9.04
C SER A 39 -9.17 9.02 10.49
N ARG A 40 -9.00 10.33 10.74
CA ARG A 40 -9.06 10.94 12.09
C ARG A 40 -8.23 10.20 13.15
N GLY A 41 -6.97 9.91 12.82
CA GLY A 41 -6.09 9.11 13.67
C GLY A 41 -6.34 7.60 13.59
N LYS A 42 -6.27 7.03 12.38
CA LYS A 42 -6.38 5.58 12.09
C LYS A 42 -7.71 4.93 12.47
N ASN A 43 -8.80 5.68 12.52
CA ASN A 43 -10.13 5.11 12.73
C ASN A 43 -10.57 4.30 11.50
N GLY A 44 -11.28 3.19 11.73
CA GLY A 44 -11.89 2.36 10.69
C GLY A 44 -10.91 1.58 9.79
N THR A 45 -9.68 1.32 10.24
CA THR A 45 -8.65 0.64 9.45
C THR A 45 -8.08 -0.57 10.17
N SER A 46 -7.43 -1.45 9.41
CA SER A 46 -6.42 -2.34 9.99
C SER A 46 -5.13 -1.55 10.23
N ASP A 47 -4.39 -1.89 11.29
CA ASP A 47 -3.04 -1.38 11.54
C ASP A 47 -2.08 -2.58 11.64
N ALA A 48 -1.30 -2.81 10.58
CA ALA A 48 -0.50 -4.04 10.46
C ALA A 48 0.55 -4.14 11.58
N ASN A 49 0.66 -5.34 12.19
CA ASN A 49 1.64 -5.64 13.24
C ASN A 49 3.07 -5.51 12.70
N ALA A 50 3.97 -4.94 13.50
CA ALA A 50 5.34 -4.64 13.07
C ALA A 50 6.12 -5.90 12.66
N GLU A 51 5.92 -7.02 13.36
CA GLU A 51 6.52 -8.31 13.05
C GLU A 51 6.05 -8.84 11.69
N TYR A 52 4.78 -8.61 11.35
CA TYR A 52 4.25 -8.99 10.05
C TYR A 52 4.82 -8.13 8.92
N VAL A 53 4.91 -6.81 9.14
CA VAL A 53 5.57 -5.90 8.19
C VAL A 53 7.02 -6.31 7.97
N ALA A 54 7.76 -6.65 9.03
CA ALA A 54 9.15 -7.09 8.92
C ALA A 54 9.28 -8.38 8.08
N LYS A 55 8.38 -9.36 8.29
CA LYS A 55 8.36 -10.58 7.48
C LYS A 55 8.10 -10.31 6.00
N VAL A 56 7.11 -9.47 5.69
CA VAL A 56 6.78 -9.09 4.30
C VAL A 56 7.95 -8.37 3.63
N ARG A 57 8.57 -7.41 4.33
CA ARG A 57 9.77 -6.70 3.83
C ARG A 57 10.92 -7.66 3.52
N ASN A 58 11.20 -8.59 4.42
CA ASN A 58 12.25 -9.59 4.20
C ASN A 58 11.98 -10.46 2.96
N VAL A 59 10.72 -10.84 2.71
CA VAL A 59 10.36 -11.60 1.50
C VAL A 59 10.63 -10.79 0.24
N PHE A 60 10.28 -9.50 0.23
CA PHE A 60 10.51 -8.62 -0.91
C PHE A 60 12.00 -8.32 -1.13
N ASP A 61 12.74 -8.00 -0.06
CA ASP A 61 14.17 -7.72 -0.11
C ASP A 61 14.96 -8.93 -0.65
N ASN A 62 14.67 -10.14 -0.15
CA ASN A 62 15.33 -11.38 -0.60
C ASN A 62 15.01 -11.77 -2.05
N ASN A 63 13.87 -11.31 -2.59
CA ASN A 63 13.47 -11.53 -3.97
C ASN A 63 13.76 -10.33 -4.88
N HIS A 64 14.44 -9.30 -4.36
CA HIS A 64 14.76 -8.06 -5.06
C HIS A 64 13.53 -7.39 -5.67
N VAL A 65 12.42 -7.37 -4.93
CA VAL A 65 11.19 -6.67 -5.30
C VAL A 65 11.28 -5.24 -4.76
N ALA A 66 11.13 -4.26 -5.64
CA ALA A 66 11.08 -2.88 -5.22
C ALA A 66 9.73 -2.60 -4.54
N PHE A 67 9.79 -2.02 -3.35
CA PHE A 67 8.60 -1.57 -2.63
C PHE A 67 8.83 -0.23 -1.95
N GLN A 68 7.74 0.43 -1.62
CA GLN A 68 7.69 1.69 -0.90
C GLN A 68 6.56 1.65 0.13
N THR A 69 6.63 2.51 1.13
CA THR A 69 5.54 2.71 2.09
C THR A 69 4.80 4.00 1.80
N ALA A 70 3.50 4.01 2.02
CA ALA A 70 2.69 5.22 1.87
C ALA A 70 1.58 5.32 2.91
N GLU A 71 1.05 6.54 3.01
CA GLU A 71 -0.21 6.92 3.62
C GLU A 71 -1.12 7.51 2.53
N LEU A 72 -2.43 7.56 2.80
CA LEU A 72 -3.42 8.15 1.90
C LEU A 72 -3.53 9.67 2.13
N GLY A 73 -2.46 10.40 1.75
CA GLY A 73 -2.38 11.85 1.87
C GLY A 73 -1.92 12.33 3.24
N LYS A 74 -1.98 13.65 3.48
CA LYS A 74 -1.68 14.23 4.79
C LYS A 74 -2.71 13.81 5.84
N VAL A 75 -2.29 13.82 7.09
CA VAL A 75 -3.19 13.66 8.25
C VAL A 75 -4.38 14.60 8.12
N ASP A 76 -5.58 14.06 8.31
CA ASP A 76 -6.89 14.74 8.23
C ASP A 76 -7.28 15.31 6.86
N GLN A 77 -6.49 15.08 5.81
CA GLN A 77 -6.83 15.50 4.45
C GLN A 77 -7.88 14.60 3.81
N GLY A 78 -7.90 13.33 4.19
CA GLY A 78 -8.77 12.33 3.61
C GLY A 78 -9.06 11.18 4.57
N GLY A 79 -9.76 10.17 4.05
CA GLY A 79 -10.02 8.91 4.73
C GLY A 79 -10.06 7.80 3.71
N GLY A 80 -9.42 6.68 4.03
CA GLY A 80 -9.53 5.45 3.27
C GLY A 80 -10.29 4.39 4.06
N GLY A 81 -9.88 3.15 3.84
CA GLY A 81 -10.50 1.98 4.42
C GLY A 81 -10.59 0.90 3.36
N THR A 82 -9.89 -0.20 3.59
CA THR A 82 -9.86 -1.35 2.69
C THR A 82 -10.56 -2.54 3.34
N ILE A 83 -10.62 -3.67 2.65
CA ILE A 83 -11.12 -4.92 3.24
C ILE A 83 -10.14 -5.56 4.24
N ALA A 84 -8.95 -4.99 4.46
CA ALA A 84 -7.94 -5.57 5.34
C ALA A 84 -8.45 -5.84 6.75
N TYR A 85 -9.23 -4.90 7.32
CA TYR A 85 -9.77 -5.05 8.67
C TYR A 85 -10.76 -6.21 8.79
N VAL A 86 -11.48 -6.54 7.71
CA VAL A 86 -12.44 -7.67 7.69
C VAL A 86 -11.72 -8.98 7.91
N MET A 87 -10.55 -9.14 7.28
CA MET A 87 -9.72 -10.34 7.41
C MET A 87 -8.89 -10.33 8.69
N ALA A 88 -8.44 -9.14 9.14
CA ALA A 88 -7.79 -8.99 10.43
C ALA A 88 -8.72 -9.39 11.60
N ASN A 89 -10.02 -9.07 11.52
CA ASN A 89 -11.03 -9.51 12.49
C ASN A 89 -11.21 -11.05 12.54
N LYS A 90 -10.69 -11.78 11.54
CA LYS A 90 -10.61 -13.24 11.53
C LYS A 90 -9.25 -13.75 12.02
N ALA A 91 -8.55 -12.94 12.82
CA ALA A 91 -7.23 -13.21 13.39
C ALA A 91 -6.11 -13.45 12.35
N MET A 92 -6.28 -12.96 11.12
CA MET A 92 -5.20 -13.00 10.11
C MET A 92 -4.24 -11.83 10.30
N SER A 93 -2.94 -12.06 10.14
CA SER A 93 -1.98 -10.98 9.92
C SER A 93 -2.16 -10.45 8.49
N VAL A 94 -2.51 -9.17 8.37
CA VAL A 94 -2.83 -8.50 7.11
C VAL A 94 -2.04 -7.19 7.01
N ILE A 95 -1.65 -6.81 5.80
CA ILE A 95 -1.16 -5.48 5.45
C ILE A 95 -1.76 -5.09 4.10
N ASP A 96 -2.05 -3.80 3.93
CA ASP A 96 -2.51 -3.27 2.64
C ASP A 96 -1.34 -3.11 1.67
N SER A 97 -1.57 -3.47 0.41
CA SER A 97 -0.56 -3.44 -0.64
C SER A 97 -1.16 -3.13 -2.01
N GLY A 98 -0.37 -2.64 -2.96
CA GLY A 98 -0.82 -2.58 -4.36
C GLY A 98 -0.01 -1.61 -5.22
N VAL A 99 -0.65 -1.10 -6.28
CA VAL A 99 -0.05 -0.09 -7.17
C VAL A 99 -0.49 1.31 -6.76
N ALA A 100 0.37 2.29 -7.03
CA ALA A 100 -0.03 3.69 -6.97
C ALA A 100 -0.85 4.06 -8.22
N VAL A 101 -1.84 4.93 -8.08
CA VAL A 101 -2.64 5.47 -9.18
C VAL A 101 -2.83 6.98 -9.05
N LEU A 102 -2.87 7.67 -10.19
CA LEU A 102 -3.35 9.05 -10.28
C LEU A 102 -4.83 9.06 -10.66
N SER A 103 -5.54 10.08 -10.18
CA SER A 103 -6.96 10.29 -10.46
C SER A 103 -7.84 9.10 -10.07
N MET A 104 -7.57 8.50 -8.90
CA MET A 104 -8.36 7.39 -8.35
C MET A 104 -9.87 7.68 -8.42
N HIS A 105 -10.66 6.71 -8.90
CA HIS A 105 -12.09 6.79 -9.19
C HIS A 105 -12.51 7.69 -10.38
N ALA A 106 -11.57 8.26 -11.14
CA ALA A 106 -11.92 8.94 -12.39
C ALA A 106 -12.28 7.94 -13.50
N PRO A 107 -12.99 8.37 -14.57
CA PRO A 107 -13.23 7.51 -15.73
C PRO A 107 -11.95 6.99 -16.41
N TYR A 108 -10.83 7.69 -16.22
CA TYR A 108 -9.51 7.31 -16.75
C TYR A 108 -8.46 7.48 -15.65
N GLU A 109 -8.11 6.38 -15.00
CA GLU A 109 -7.02 6.33 -14.03
C GLU A 109 -5.67 6.09 -14.74
N VAL A 110 -4.58 6.52 -14.12
CA VAL A 110 -3.22 6.32 -14.63
C VAL A 110 -2.38 5.60 -13.60
N THR A 111 -1.57 4.63 -14.05
CA THR A 111 -0.60 3.91 -13.22
C THR A 111 0.70 3.67 -13.97
N SER A 112 1.77 3.34 -13.26
CA SER A 112 3.07 3.04 -13.85
C SER A 112 3.18 1.57 -14.26
N LYS A 113 3.65 1.32 -15.49
CA LYS A 113 3.97 -0.03 -15.97
C LYS A 113 5.03 -0.73 -15.12
N SER A 114 6.02 0.01 -14.62
CA SER A 114 7.06 -0.56 -13.75
C SER A 114 6.47 -1.05 -12.42
N ASP A 115 5.54 -0.29 -11.85
CA ASP A 115 4.94 -0.62 -10.55
C ASP A 115 4.00 -1.82 -10.68
N VAL A 116 3.25 -1.90 -11.78
CA VAL A 116 2.45 -3.09 -12.12
C VAL A 116 3.33 -4.35 -12.18
N TYR A 117 4.51 -4.25 -12.81
CA TYR A 117 5.45 -5.37 -12.89
C TYR A 117 6.02 -5.76 -11.52
N GLU A 118 6.42 -4.78 -10.70
CA GLU A 118 6.92 -5.03 -9.35
C GLU A 118 5.83 -5.61 -8.43
N VAL A 119 4.58 -5.19 -8.58
CA VAL A 119 3.46 -5.79 -7.85
C VAL A 119 3.26 -7.25 -8.23
N TYR A 120 3.31 -7.59 -9.53
CA TYR A 120 3.28 -8.98 -9.98
C TYR A 120 4.42 -9.81 -9.36
N ARG A 121 5.65 -9.28 -9.37
CA ARG A 121 6.82 -9.94 -8.76
C ARG A 121 6.64 -10.10 -7.25
N GLY A 122 6.16 -9.07 -6.57
CA GLY A 122 5.89 -9.05 -5.14
C GLY A 122 4.89 -10.12 -4.71
N TYR A 123 3.76 -10.23 -5.41
CA TYR A 123 2.76 -11.25 -5.10
C TYR A 123 3.29 -12.67 -5.35
N LYS A 124 4.06 -12.87 -6.44
CA LYS A 124 4.71 -14.16 -6.70
C LYS A 124 5.72 -14.52 -5.60
N ALA A 125 6.54 -13.57 -5.16
CA ALA A 125 7.49 -13.75 -4.06
C ALA A 125 6.78 -14.08 -2.74
N PHE A 126 5.71 -13.34 -2.43
CA PHE A 126 4.88 -13.59 -1.25
C PHE A 126 4.31 -15.01 -1.25
N LEU A 127 3.69 -15.46 -2.34
CA LEU A 127 3.11 -16.80 -2.42
C LEU A 127 4.15 -17.92 -2.28
N LYS A 128 5.40 -17.68 -2.69
CA LYS A 128 6.47 -18.67 -2.67
C LYS A 128 7.20 -18.75 -1.31
N ASP A 129 7.50 -17.58 -0.72
CA ASP A 129 8.47 -17.49 0.37
C ASP A 129 7.86 -17.01 1.69
N MET A 130 6.57 -16.63 1.71
CA MET A 130 5.87 -16.30 2.95
C MET A 130 5.46 -17.57 3.72
N LYS A 131 6.32 -17.98 4.66
CA LYS A 131 6.13 -19.15 5.53
C LYS A 131 5.66 -18.79 6.94
#